data_AF-A0A5J5HE55-F1
#
_entry.id   AF-A0A5J5HE55-F1
#
_cell.length_a   1.000
_cell.length_b   1.000
_cell.length_c   1.000
_cell.angle_alpha   90.00
_cell.angle_beta   90.00
_cell.angle_gamma   90.00
#
_symmetry.space_group_name_H-M   'P 1'
#
loop_
_entity.id
_entity.type
_entity.pdbx_description
1 polymer ?
#
loop_
_entity_poly.entity_id
_entity_poly.type
_entity_poly.pdbx_seq_one_letter_code
_entity_poly.pdbx_strand_id
1 'polypeptide(L)'
;MIVDDFRPILISFIVLLLILSLASIFYKGKRYFYLGISVMIVSLICTVLSAKFLWDIGIIADEKNMSGDPVSFTMFLFILGLSALNFIIISFRNRPFLKEDITK
;
A
#
# COMPACT_ATOMS: atom_id res chain seq x y z
N MET A 1 -13.68 -9.21 19.10
CA MET A 1 -15.07 -8.87 18.72
C MET A 1 -15.23 -7.46 18.15
N ILE A 2 -14.62 -6.38 18.67
CA ILE A 2 -14.59 -5.06 17.98
C ILE A 2 -13.37 -4.92 17.04
N VAL A 3 -12.24 -5.52 17.40
CA VAL A 3 -11.02 -5.45 16.58
C VAL A 3 -11.15 -6.25 15.27
N ASP A 4 -12.07 -7.22 15.23
CA ASP A 4 -12.34 -8.03 14.04
C ASP A 4 -12.97 -7.22 12.89
N ASP A 5 -13.68 -6.14 13.20
CA ASP A 5 -14.37 -5.30 12.21
C ASP A 5 -13.41 -4.51 11.31
N PHE A 6 -12.20 -4.22 11.79
CA PHE A 6 -11.18 -3.48 11.03
C PHE A 6 -10.39 -4.38 10.06
N ARG A 7 -10.37 -5.69 10.29
CA ARG A 7 -9.65 -6.68 9.47
C ARG A 7 -10.09 -6.70 8.01
N PRO A 8 -11.38 -6.71 7.65
CA PRO A 8 -11.79 -6.68 6.24
C PRO A 8 -11.31 -5.41 5.51
N ILE A 9 -11.19 -4.28 6.21
CA ILE A 9 -10.68 -3.03 5.64
C ILE A 9 -9.19 -3.17 5.31
N LEU A 10 -8.39 -3.69 6.25
CA LEU A 10 -6.96 -3.95 6.01
C LEU A 10 -6.75 -4.96 4.87
N ILE A 11 -7.55 -6.02 4.82
CA ILE A 11 -7.53 -7.00 3.72
C ILE A 11 -7.85 -6.32 2.39
N SER A 12 -8.82 -5.40 2.35
CA SER A 12 -9.16 -4.67 1.12
C SER A 12 -8.00 -3.83 0.61
N PHE A 13 -7.22 -3.21 1.50
CA PHE A 13 -6.00 -2.48 1.12
C PHE A 13 -4.93 -3.41 0.57
N ILE A 14 -4.74 -4.58 1.19
CA ILE A 14 -3.80 -5.59 0.68
C ILE A 14 -4.18 -6.01 -0.73
N VAL A 15 -5.44 -6.40 -0.95
CA VAL A 15 -5.94 -6.83 -2.26
C VAL A 15 -5.80 -5.72 -3.30
N LEU A 16 -6.17 -4.48 -2.95
CA LEU A 16 -6.03 -3.33 -3.83
C LEU A 16 -4.57 -3.09 -4.24
N LEU A 17 -3.64 -3.11 -3.29
CA LEU A 17 -2.21 -2.93 -3.56
C LEU A 17 -1.64 -4.05 -4.43
N LEU A 18 -2.13 -5.28 -4.27
CA LEU A 18 -1.72 -6.44 -5.03
C LEU A 18 -2.20 -6.36 -6.48
N ILE A 19 -3.47 -5.97 -6.69
CA ILE A 19 -4.02 -5.70 -8.03
C ILE A 19 -3.24 -4.58 -8.72
N LEU A 20 -2.94 -3.50 -8.01
CA LEU A 20 -2.15 -2.39 -8.54
C LEU A 20 -0.72 -2.83 -8.90
N SER A 21 -0.10 -3.69 -8.08
CA SER A 21 1.22 -4.25 -8.37
C SER A 21 1.22 -5.08 -9.65
N LEU A 22 0.24 -5.99 -9.78
CA LEU A 22 0.03 -6.80 -10.98
C LEU A 22 -0.22 -5.92 -12.21
N ALA A 23 -1.14 -4.95 -12.10
CA ALA A 23 -1.45 -4.01 -13.18
C ALA A 23 -0.19 -3.26 -13.63
N SER A 24 0.59 -2.73 -12.69
CA SER A 24 1.88 -2.12 -13.01
C SER A 24 2.75 -3.10 -13.79
N ILE A 25 2.91 -4.35 -13.38
CA ILE A 25 3.76 -5.34 -14.07
C ILE A 25 3.32 -5.58 -15.53
N PHE A 26 2.02 -5.76 -15.78
CA PHE A 26 1.48 -6.12 -17.10
C PHE A 26 1.39 -4.96 -18.09
N TYR A 27 1.07 -3.75 -17.64
CA TYR A 27 0.91 -2.61 -18.56
C TYR A 27 2.29 -2.04 -18.97
N LYS A 28 2.50 -1.88 -20.29
CA LYS A 28 3.71 -1.27 -20.89
C LYS A 28 3.32 -0.10 -21.80
N GLY A 29 4.21 0.89 -21.97
CA GLY A 29 4.06 2.03 -22.89
C GLY A 29 3.67 3.35 -22.21
N LYS A 30 3.27 4.36 -22.99
CA LYS A 30 3.03 5.75 -22.51
C LYS A 30 1.99 5.87 -21.38
N ARG A 31 1.02 4.94 -21.33
CA ARG A 31 0.02 4.83 -20.24
C ARG A 31 0.62 4.39 -18.90
N TYR A 32 1.80 3.77 -18.91
CA TYR A 32 2.50 3.33 -17.70
C TYR A 32 2.90 4.50 -16.80
N PHE A 33 3.25 5.65 -17.37
CA PHE A 33 3.67 6.82 -16.59
C PHE A 33 2.54 7.33 -15.67
N TYR A 34 1.37 7.57 -16.25
CA TYR A 34 0.19 8.00 -15.49
C TYR A 34 -0.26 6.93 -14.48
N LEU A 35 -0.26 5.65 -14.88
CA LEU A 35 -0.60 4.54 -14.00
C LEU A 35 0.37 4.45 -12.82
N GLY A 36 1.68 4.62 -13.06
CA GLY A 36 2.71 4.57 -12.02
C GLY A 36 2.52 5.67 -10.98
N ILE A 37 2.26 6.92 -11.40
CA ILE A 37 1.98 8.02 -10.46
C ILE A 37 0.74 7.71 -9.62
N SER A 38 -0.35 7.25 -10.23
CA SER A 38 -1.56 6.87 -9.51
C SER A 38 -1.31 5.76 -8.49
N VAL A 39 -0.54 4.73 -8.85
CA VAL A 39 -0.18 3.63 -7.95
C VAL A 39 0.62 4.12 -6.75
N MET A 40 1.57 5.05 -6.94
CA MET A 40 2.35 5.62 -5.83
C MET A 40 1.48 6.44 -4.87
N ILE A 41 0.54 7.24 -5.39
CA ILE A 41 -0.36 8.03 -4.54
C ILE A 41 -1.28 7.11 -3.73
N VAL A 42 -1.89 6.12 -4.39
CA VAL A 42 -2.78 5.17 -3.72
C VAL A 42 -2.01 4.35 -2.69
N SER A 43 -0.78 3.93 -2.98
CA SER A 43 0.02 3.16 -2.02
C SER A 43 0.39 3.97 -0.79
N LEU A 44 0.72 5.25 -0.96
CA LEU A 44 0.99 6.17 0.14
C LEU A 44 -0.26 6.39 1.00
N ILE A 45 -1.42 6.62 0.38
CA ILE A 45 -2.70 6.78 1.09
C ILE A 45 -3.05 5.50 1.88
N CYS A 46 -2.95 4.32 1.26
CA CYS A 46 -3.20 3.05 1.94
C CYS A 46 -2.26 2.85 3.13
N THR A 47 -0.99 3.25 3.01
CA THR A 47 -0.01 3.15 4.10
C THR A 47 -0.42 4.05 5.26
N VAL A 48 -0.73 5.32 5.00
CA VAL A 48 -1.16 6.28 6.02
C VAL A 48 -2.45 5.84 6.71
N LEU A 49 -3.45 5.40 5.93
CA LEU A 49 -4.72 4.92 6.48
C LEU A 49 -4.53 3.65 7.33
N SER A 50 -3.69 2.71 6.89
CA SER A 50 -3.39 1.49 7.67
C SER A 50 -2.69 1.80 8.98
N ALA A 51 -1.79 2.79 9.00
CA ALA A 51 -1.15 3.26 10.23
C ALA A 51 -2.16 3.91 11.19
N LYS A 52 -3.13 4.68 10.65
CA LYS A 52 -4.23 5.25 11.44
C LYS A 52 -5.12 4.18 12.05
N PHE A 53 -5.51 3.15 11.30
CA PHE A 53 -6.28 2.05 11.84
C PHE A 53 -5.53 1.30 12.95
N LEU A 54 -4.23 1.07 12.79
CA LEU A 54 -3.43 0.42 13.81
C LEU A 54 -3.36 1.26 15.11
N TRP A 55 -3.26 2.59 14.96
CA TRP A 55 -3.30 3.52 16.09
C TRP A 55 -4.64 3.45 16.84
N ASP A 56 -5.76 3.47 16.11
CA ASP A 56 -7.10 3.40 16.68
C ASP A 56 -7.34 2.06 17.39
N ILE A 57 -6.86 0.94 16.81
CA ILE A 57 -6.89 -0.38 17.46
C ILE A 57 -6.12 -0.36 18.78
N GLY A 58 -4.97 0.33 18.84
CA GLY A 58 -4.19 0.51 20.06
C GLY A 58 -4.97 1.22 21.16
N ILE A 59 -5.60 2.36 20.83
CA ILE A 59 -6.45 3.11 21.78
C ILE A 59 -7.60 2.23 22.30
N ILE A 60 -8.29 1.52 21.40
CA ILE A 60 -9.41 0.65 21.78
C ILE A 60 -8.93 -0.51 22.67
N ALA A 61 -7.76 -1.07 22.40
CA ALA A 61 -7.18 -2.13 23.21
C ALA A 61 -6.88 -1.64 24.64
N ASP A 62 -6.27 -0.45 24.76
CA ASP A 62 -5.97 0.18 26.05
C ASP A 62 -7.26 0.47 26.84
N GLU A 63 -8.27 1.08 26.22
CA GLU A 63 -9.57 1.37 26.87
C GLU A 63 -10.28 0.12 27.38
N LYS A 64 -10.12 -1.01 26.67
CA LYS A 64 -10.74 -2.29 27.04
C LYS A 64 -9.88 -3.13 27.99
N ASN A 65 -8.73 -2.64 28.43
CA ASN A 65 -7.71 -3.42 29.14
C ASN A 65 -7.41 -4.76 28.42
N MET A 66 -7.46 -4.74 27.09
CA MET A 66 -7.13 -5.88 26.24
C MET A 66 -5.69 -5.74 25.77
N SER A 67 -5.03 -6.88 25.54
CA SER A 67 -3.76 -6.86 24.82
C SER A 67 -3.98 -6.43 23.37
N GLY A 68 -2.96 -5.87 22.72
CA GLY A 68 -3.03 -5.43 21.32
C GLY A 68 -3.36 -6.57 20.34
N ASP A 69 -3.66 -6.22 19.09
CA ASP A 69 -3.99 -7.20 18.04
C ASP A 69 -2.78 -7.53 17.13
N PRO A 70 -2.09 -8.67 17.34
CA PRO A 70 -0.93 -9.04 16.55
C PRO A 70 -1.27 -9.31 15.08
N VAL A 71 -2.51 -9.71 14.77
CA VAL A 71 -2.92 -10.01 13.39
C VAL A 71 -3.00 -8.72 12.58
N SER A 72 -3.69 -7.70 13.11
CA SER A 72 -3.79 -6.38 12.47
C SER A 72 -2.42 -5.71 12.34
N PHE A 73 -1.55 -5.88 13.33
CA PHE A 73 -0.16 -5.43 13.24
C PHE A 73 0.61 -6.10 12.09
N THR A 74 0.47 -7.42 11.93
CA THR A 74 1.11 -8.17 10.84
C THR A 74 0.58 -7.73 9.47
N MET A 75 -0.74 -7.50 9.35
CA MET A 75 -1.35 -6.99 8.12
C MET A 75 -0.82 -5.60 7.76
N PHE A 76 -0.64 -4.71 8.74
CA PHE A 76 -0.02 -3.41 8.52
C PHE A 76 1.41 -3.53 7.97
N LEU A 77 2.24 -4.40 8.54
CA LEU A 77 3.59 -4.66 8.02
C LEU A 77 3.57 -5.18 6.59
N PHE A 78 2.58 -6.01 6.24
CA PHE A 78 2.40 -6.50 4.87
C PHE A 78 2.01 -5.37 3.90
N ILE A 79 1.10 -4.47 4.31
CA ILE A 79 0.72 -3.28 3.53
C ILE A 79 1.93 -2.37 3.31
N LEU A 80 2.70 -2.12 4.37
CA LEU A 80 3.92 -1.30 4.31
C LEU A 80 4.94 -1.91 3.33
N GLY A 81 5.15 -3.24 3.41
CA GLY A 81 6.01 -3.98 2.48
C GLY A 81 5.54 -3.91 1.03
N LEU A 82 4.24 -4.13 0.77
CA LEU A 82 3.67 -4.04 -0.58
C LEU A 82 3.76 -2.61 -1.14
N SER A 83 3.51 -1.61 -0.31
CA SER A 83 3.61 -0.20 -0.69
C SER A 83 5.04 0.17 -1.09
N ALA A 84 6.03 -0.26 -0.29
CA ALA A 84 7.44 -0.09 -0.62
C ALA A 84 7.83 -0.83 -1.91
N LEU A 85 7.33 -2.06 -2.09
CA LEU A 85 7.56 -2.86 -3.30
C LEU A 85 6.98 -2.17 -4.55
N ASN A 86 5.77 -1.62 -4.46
CA ASN A 86 5.15 -0.85 -5.54
C ASN A 86 6.01 0.38 -5.90
N PHE A 87 6.52 1.10 -4.89
CA PHE A 87 7.42 2.23 -5.11
C PHE A 87 8.72 1.82 -5.82
N ILE A 88 9.30 0.69 -5.43
CA ILE A 88 10.50 0.10 -6.04
C ILE A 88 10.22 -0.25 -7.50
N ILE A 89 9.17 -1.01 -7.80
CA ILE A 89 8.82 -1.43 -9.18
C ILE A 89 8.70 -0.21 -10.12
N ILE A 90 8.00 0.83 -9.67
CA ILE A 90 7.78 2.04 -10.47
C ILE A 90 9.09 2.80 -10.66
N SER A 91 9.87 2.98 -9.59
CA SER A 91 11.14 3.71 -9.62
C SER A 91 12.19 3.05 -10.53
N PHE A 92 12.30 1.71 -10.50
CA PHE A 92 13.27 0.99 -11.35
C PHE A 92 12.84 0.97 -12.82
N ARG A 93 11.54 0.90 -13.11
CA ARG A 93 11.04 0.80 -14.49
C ARG A 93 10.81 2.16 -15.18
N ASN A 94 10.77 3.28 -14.46
CA ASN A 94 10.74 4.62 -15.07
C ASN A 94 12.13 5.15 -15.48
N ARG A 95 13.23 4.51 -15.07
CA ARG A 95 14.59 4.92 -15.49
C ARG A 95 14.85 4.93 -17.01
N PRO A 96 14.33 4.02 -17.85
CA PRO A 96 14.52 4.11 -19.29
C PRO A 96 13.74 5.27 -19.94
N PHE A 97 12.60 5.69 -19.39
CA PHE A 97 11.75 6.74 -19.99
C PHE A 97 12.33 8.14 -19.78
N LEU A 98 12.89 8.44 -18.61
CA LEU A 98 13.59 9.70 -18.36
C LEU A 98 14.83 9.89 -19.24
N LYS A 99 15.39 8.80 -19.78
CA LYS A 99 16.56 8.86 -20.66
C LYS A 99 16.19 9.25 -22.09
N GLU A 100 14.98 8.92 -22.54
CA GLU A 100 14.51 9.18 -23.92
C GLU A 100 14.10 10.66 -24.13
N ASP A 101 13.49 11.30 -23.12
CA ASP A 101 13.08 12.71 -23.18
C ASP A 101 14.28 13.70 -23.06
N ILE A 102 15.43 13.26 -22.55
CA ILE A 102 16.65 14.11 -22.47
C ILE A 102 17.44 14.10 -23.80
N THR A 103 17.19 13.12 -24.67
CA THR A 103 17.90 12.93 -25.94
C THR A 103 17.18 13.49 -27.18
N LYS A 104 16.09 14.24 -27.01
CA LYS A 104 15.39 14.94 -28.10
C LYS A 104 15.59 16.44 -28.05
#